data_AF-A0A6J1VZ83-F1
#
_entry.id   AF-A0A6J1VZ83-F1
#
_cell.length_a   1.000
_cell.length_b   1.000
_cell.length_c   1.000
_cell.angle_alpha   90.00
_cell.angle_beta   90.00
_cell.angle_gamma   90.00
#
_symmetry.space_group_name_H-M   'P 1'
#
loop_
_entity.id
_entity.type
_entity.pdbx_description
1 polymer ?
#
loop_
_entity_poly.entity_id
_entity_poly.type
_entity_poly.pdbx_seq_one_letter_code
_entity_poly.pdbx_strand_id
1 'polypeptide(L)'
;MALASWFGWNEPSSRISQRSPMEMVTETLMMELDWQIKEAEKQQREKENEYRKIKTGVDYGWLVSYPKHGCDISPGERLQLEDICSKIHPSYCGPIII
;
A
#
# COMPACT_ATOMS: atom_id res chain seq x y z
N MET A 1 -24.88 15.02 32.18
CA MET A 1 -24.35 14.07 31.19
C MET A 1 -24.09 14.80 29.87
N ALA A 2 -22.98 15.53 29.74
CA ALA A 2 -22.72 16.36 28.55
C ALA A 2 -21.22 16.50 28.22
N LEU A 3 -20.41 15.49 28.51
CA LEU A 3 -18.98 15.48 28.17
C LEU A 3 -18.60 14.39 27.14
N ALA A 4 -19.53 13.49 26.80
CA ALA A 4 -19.29 12.38 25.87
C ALA A 4 -19.44 12.75 24.39
N SER A 5 -19.65 14.03 24.05
CA SER A 5 -19.82 14.49 22.65
C SER A 5 -18.56 15.13 22.06
N TRP A 6 -17.51 15.37 22.85
CA TRP A 6 -16.24 15.94 22.36
C TRP A 6 -15.21 14.89 21.99
N PHE A 7 -15.25 13.73 22.65
CA PHE A 7 -14.64 12.52 22.12
C PHE A 7 -15.70 11.87 21.26
N GLY A 8 -15.58 11.93 19.94
CA GLY A 8 -16.49 11.33 18.95
C GLY A 8 -16.56 9.80 19.00
N TRP A 9 -16.67 9.22 20.20
CA TRP A 9 -16.82 7.80 20.50
C TRP A 9 -18.27 7.32 20.44
N ASN A 10 -19.24 8.22 20.19
CA ASN A 10 -20.63 7.86 19.87
C ASN A 10 -20.94 8.02 18.39
N GLU A 11 -20.02 7.59 17.52
CA GLU A 11 -20.42 7.23 16.16
C GLU A 11 -20.74 5.72 16.18
N PRO A 12 -22.00 5.29 16.05
CA PRO A 12 -22.28 3.87 15.88
C PRO A 12 -21.48 3.39 14.65
N SER A 13 -20.85 2.22 14.77
CA SER A 13 -19.98 1.53 13.80
C SER A 13 -20.59 1.26 12.40
N SER A 14 -21.62 2.01 12.01
CA SER A 14 -22.28 2.10 10.71
C SER A 14 -21.39 2.65 9.57
N ARG A 15 -20.10 2.94 9.81
CA ARG A 15 -19.13 3.29 8.77
C ARG A 15 -18.48 2.08 8.08
N ILE A 16 -19.02 0.86 8.23
CA ILE A 16 -18.89 -0.10 7.13
C ILE A 16 -19.81 0.45 6.04
N SER A 17 -19.26 1.41 5.29
CA SER A 17 -19.85 1.97 4.08
C SER A 17 -20.46 0.82 3.28
N GLN A 18 -21.62 1.06 2.64
CA GLN A 18 -22.26 0.13 1.71
C GLN A 18 -21.40 -0.10 0.45
N ARG A 19 -20.11 -0.40 0.61
CA ARG A 19 -19.22 -0.70 -0.50
C ARG A 19 -19.61 -2.03 -1.07
N SER A 20 -19.69 -2.06 -2.39
CA SER A 20 -19.95 -3.32 -3.07
C SER A 20 -18.80 -4.30 -2.79
N PRO A 21 -19.05 -5.63 -2.76
CA PRO A 21 -17.98 -6.61 -2.65
C PRO A 21 -16.87 -6.39 -3.69
N MET A 22 -17.21 -5.90 -4.88
CA MET A 22 -16.27 -5.58 -5.95
C MET A 22 -15.39 -4.36 -5.66
N GLU A 23 -15.95 -3.33 -5.03
CA GLU A 23 -15.17 -2.18 -4.55
C GLU A 23 -14.17 -2.62 -3.48
N MET A 24 -14.58 -3.50 -2.56
CA MET A 24 -13.66 -4.03 -1.54
C MET A 24 -12.52 -4.84 -2.16
N VAL A 25 -12.80 -5.67 -3.17
CA VAL A 25 -11.77 -6.41 -3.93
C VAL A 25 -10.80 -5.44 -4.58
N THR A 26 -11.32 -4.39 -5.24
CA THR A 26 -10.50 -3.37 -5.90
C THR A 26 -9.64 -2.60 -4.91
N GLU A 27 -10.21 -2.11 -3.82
CA GLU A 27 -9.47 -1.43 -2.75
C GLU A 27 -8.38 -2.32 -2.16
N THR A 28 -8.68 -3.60 -1.91
CA THR A 28 -7.74 -4.55 -1.33
C THR A 28 -6.56 -4.81 -2.26
N LEU A 29 -6.81 -5.12 -3.53
CA LEU A 29 -5.76 -5.43 -4.51
C LEU A 29 -4.89 -4.21 -4.82
N MET A 30 -5.49 -3.01 -4.92
CA MET A 30 -4.74 -1.79 -5.12
C MET A 30 -3.88 -1.41 -3.90
N MET A 31 -4.37 -1.68 -2.69
CA MET A 31 -3.61 -1.48 -1.45
C MET A 31 -2.45 -2.48 -1.35
N GLU A 32 -2.68 -3.73 -1.69
CA GLU A 32 -1.64 -4.76 -1.71
C GLU A 32 -0.55 -4.44 -2.73
N LEU A 33 -0.92 -3.98 -3.93
CA LEU A 33 0.04 -3.55 -4.94
C LEU A 33 0.94 -2.40 -4.44
N ASP A 34 0.35 -1.36 -3.83
CA ASP A 34 1.11 -0.23 -3.26
C ASP A 34 2.06 -0.70 -2.15
N TRP A 35 1.62 -1.64 -1.31
CA TRP A 35 2.47 -2.27 -0.30
C TRP A 35 3.66 -3.01 -0.93
N GLN A 36 3.40 -3.84 -1.95
CA GLN A 36 4.43 -4.62 -2.63
C GLN A 36 5.46 -3.74 -3.35
N ILE A 37 5.03 -2.63 -3.95
CA ILE A 37 5.95 -1.63 -4.55
C ILE A 37 6.88 -1.07 -3.48
N LYS A 38 6.34 -0.63 -2.34
CA LYS A 38 7.13 -0.06 -1.24
C LYS A 38 8.11 -1.06 -0.65
N GLU A 39 7.68 -2.31 -0.49
CA GLU A 39 8.54 -3.37 0.04
C GLU A 39 9.65 -3.73 -0.96
N ALA A 40 9.35 -3.81 -2.26
CA ALA A 40 10.35 -4.03 -3.29
C ALA A 40 11.40 -2.91 -3.34
N GLU A 41 10.99 -1.65 -3.24
CA GLU A 41 11.90 -0.50 -3.18
C GLU A 41 12.77 -0.51 -1.93
N LYS A 42 12.21 -0.89 -0.79
CA LYS A 42 12.97 -1.06 0.46
C LYS A 42 14.03 -2.15 0.30
N GLN A 43 13.66 -3.32 -0.21
CA GLN A 43 14.60 -4.41 -0.46
C GLN A 43 15.71 -4.03 -1.44
N GLN A 44 15.37 -3.27 -2.50
CA GLN A 44 16.35 -2.76 -3.45
C GLN A 44 17.35 -1.83 -2.74
N ARG A 45 16.88 -0.91 -1.90
CA ARG A 45 17.74 -0.01 -1.12
C ARG A 45 18.65 -0.76 -0.15
N GLU A 46 18.14 -1.79 0.52
CA GLU A 46 18.93 -2.63 1.42
C GLU A 46 20.05 -3.36 0.66
N LYS A 47 19.73 -3.96 -0.49
CA LYS A 47 20.73 -4.62 -1.36
C LYS A 47 21.82 -3.64 -1.81
N GLU A 48 21.44 -2.44 -2.23
CA GLU A 48 22.40 -1.42 -2.64
C GLU A 48 23.27 -0.93 -1.49
N ASN A 49 22.70 -0.77 -0.29
CA ASN A 49 23.47 -0.36 0.88
C ASN A 49 24.49 -1.42 1.29
N GLU A 50 24.09 -2.69 1.30
CA GLU A 50 25.00 -3.81 1.58
C GLU A 50 26.12 -3.89 0.53
N TYR A 51 25.78 -3.75 -0.75
CA TYR A 51 26.79 -3.70 -1.82
C TYR A 51 27.80 -2.56 -1.61
N ARG A 52 27.32 -1.35 -1.26
CA ARG A 52 28.20 -0.21 -0.99
C ARG A 52 29.07 -0.46 0.23
N LYS A 53 28.51 -0.95 1.34
CA LYS A 53 29.21 -1.29 2.57
C LYS A 53 30.34 -2.30 2.31
N ILE A 54 30.11 -3.32 1.49
CA ILE A 54 31.16 -4.26 1.08
C ILE A 54 32.27 -3.54 0.31
N LYS A 55 31.92 -2.65 -0.62
CA LYS A 55 32.88 -1.91 -1.45
C LYS A 55 33.70 -0.88 -0.67
N THR A 56 33.10 -0.19 0.29
CA THR A 56 33.74 0.87 1.09
C THR A 56 34.36 0.34 2.38
N GLY A 57 33.96 -0.85 2.85
CA GLY A 57 34.35 -1.42 4.14
C GLY A 57 33.69 -0.74 5.35
N VAL A 58 32.80 0.23 5.13
CA VAL A 58 32.16 1.06 6.17
C VAL A 58 30.71 1.31 5.80
N ASP A 59 29.82 1.27 6.79
CA ASP A 59 28.39 1.54 6.60
C ASP A 59 28.11 3.05 6.58
N TYR A 60 27.73 3.55 5.41
CA TYR A 60 27.30 4.94 5.18
C TYR A 60 25.81 5.05 4.90
N GLY A 61 25.01 4.02 5.18
CA GLY A 61 23.59 3.99 4.82
C GLY A 61 22.79 5.18 5.36
N TRP A 62 23.17 5.69 6.54
CA TRP A 62 22.55 6.86 7.17
C TRP A 62 22.84 8.19 6.46
N LEU A 63 23.87 8.26 5.63
CA LEU A 63 24.19 9.46 4.82
C LEU A 63 23.45 9.48 3.48
N VAL A 64 22.84 8.36 3.08
CA VAL A 64 22.18 8.23 1.78
C VAL A 64 20.78 8.82 1.85
N SER A 65 20.52 9.83 1.01
CA SER A 65 19.17 10.31 0.74
C SER A 65 18.60 9.58 -0.46
N TYR A 66 17.50 8.85 -0.27
CA TYR A 66 16.78 8.21 -1.36
C TYR A 66 15.70 9.15 -1.91
N PRO A 67 15.50 9.21 -3.24
CA PRO A 67 14.42 9.99 -3.81
C PRO A 67 13.08 9.51 -3.26
N LYS A 68 12.17 10.45 -3.00
CA LYS A 68 10.83 10.16 -2.47
C LYS A 68 9.88 9.55 -3.52
N HIS A 69 10.27 9.62 -4.80
CA HIS A 69 9.47 9.15 -5.91
C HIS A 69 9.94 7.75 -6.29
N GLY A 70 9.19 6.77 -5.79
CA GLY A 70 9.28 5.37 -6.18
C GLY A 70 8.63 5.10 -7.54
N CYS A 71 8.34 3.84 -7.82
CA CYS A 71 7.50 3.43 -8.94
C CYS A 71 6.16 4.18 -8.87
N ASP A 72 5.88 5.03 -9.85
CA ASP A 72 4.69 5.87 -9.90
C ASP A 72 3.67 5.27 -10.87
N ILE A 73 2.52 4.86 -10.35
CA ILE A 73 1.41 4.37 -11.18
C ILE A 73 0.68 5.60 -11.71
N SER A 74 0.73 5.82 -13.02
CA SER A 74 0.03 6.94 -13.62
C SER A 74 -1.48 6.82 -13.41
N PRO A 75 -2.23 7.94 -13.40
CA PRO A 75 -3.68 7.90 -13.24
C PRO A 75 -4.40 7.01 -14.27
N GLY A 76 -3.85 6.91 -15.49
CA GLY A 76 -4.39 6.04 -16.54
C GLY A 76 -4.18 4.56 -16.27
N GLU A 77 -2.98 4.17 -15.82
CA GLU A 77 -2.68 2.80 -15.40
C GLU A 77 -3.51 2.40 -14.18
N ARG A 78 -3.66 3.31 -13.21
CA ARG A 78 -4.50 3.10 -12.05
C ARG A 78 -5.94 2.80 -12.43
N LEU A 79 -6.52 3.59 -13.34
CA LEU A 79 -7.90 3.39 -13.80
C LEU A 79 -8.07 2.02 -14.51
N GLN A 80 -7.08 1.60 -15.29
CA GLN A 80 -7.10 0.27 -15.94
C GLN A 80 -6.99 -0.86 -14.91
N LEU A 81 -6.13 -0.72 -13.90
CA LEU A 81 -6.00 -1.70 -12.83
C LEU A 81 -7.29 -1.81 -12.00
N GLU A 82 -7.90 -0.68 -11.67
CA GLU A 82 -9.19 -0.64 -10.96
C GLU A 82 -10.30 -1.32 -11.79
N ASP A 83 -10.38 -1.05 -13.10
CA ASP A 83 -11.32 -1.73 -14.00
C ASP A 83 -11.12 -3.26 -14.02
N ILE A 84 -9.87 -3.73 -14.08
CA ILE A 84 -9.57 -5.17 -14.05
C ILE A 84 -9.92 -5.77 -12.69
N CYS A 85 -9.57 -5.10 -11.58
CA CYS A 85 -9.86 -5.59 -10.24
C CYS A 85 -11.38 -5.69 -9.98
N SER A 86 -12.16 -4.76 -10.52
CA SER A 86 -13.62 -4.74 -10.40
C SER A 86 -14.32 -5.92 -11.08
N LYS A 87 -13.58 -6.74 -11.84
CA LYS A 87 -14.10 -7.95 -12.52
C LYS A 87 -13.79 -9.25 -11.75
N ILE A 88 -13.01 -9.19 -10.67
CA ILE A 88 -12.58 -10.36 -9.89
C ILE A 88 -13.65 -10.76 -8.88
N HIS A 89 -14.26 -11.93 -9.02
CA HIS A 89 -15.24 -12.38 -8.04
C HIS A 89 -14.62 -12.46 -6.61
N PRO A 90 -15.31 -11.99 -5.56
CA PRO A 90 -14.72 -11.83 -4.22
C PRO A 90 -14.04 -13.06 -3.63
N SER A 91 -14.52 -14.26 -3.97
CA SER A 91 -13.90 -15.52 -3.52
C SER A 91 -12.49 -15.75 -4.07
N TYR A 92 -12.09 -15.08 -5.15
CA TYR A 92 -10.76 -15.19 -5.75
C TYR A 92 -9.78 -14.12 -5.28
N CYS A 93 -10.24 -13.11 -4.52
CA CYS A 93 -9.36 -12.04 -4.04
C CYS A 93 -8.20 -12.59 -3.20
N GLY A 94 -8.48 -13.48 -2.25
CA GLY A 94 -7.45 -14.09 -1.40
C GLY A 94 -6.39 -14.88 -2.20
N PRO A 95 -6.80 -15.85 -3.03
CA PRO A 95 -5.87 -16.61 -3.88
C PRO A 95 -5.00 -15.77 -4.85
N ILE A 96 -5.41 -14.55 -5.19
CA ILE A 96 -4.62 -13.66 -6.07
C ILE A 96 -3.47 -12.98 -5.31
N ILE A 97 -3.62 -12.82 -3.99
CA ILE A 97 -2.64 -12.12 -3.13
C ILE A 97 -1.51 -13.05 -2.66
N ILE A 98 -1.74 -14.36 -2.61
CA ILE A 98 -0.80 -15.38 -2.11
C ILE A 98 0.18 -15.82 -3.21
#